data_AF-A0A1E3S187-F1
#
_entry.id   AF-A0A1E3S187-F1
#
_cell.length_a   1.000
_cell.length_b   1.000
_cell.length_c   1.000
_cell.angle_alpha   90.00
_cell.angle_beta   90.00
_cell.angle_gamma   90.00
#
_symmetry.space_group_name_H-M   'P 1'
#
loop_
_entity.id
_entity.type
_entity.pdbx_description
1 polymer ?
#
loop_
_entity_poly.entity_id
_entity_poly.type
_entity_poly.pdbx_seq_one_letter_code
_entity_poly.pdbx_strand_id
1 'polypeptide(L)' 'MVILVPLGLTAVLAALIWRRKGPHPATYQISEKWTHEPILWASDEPADHGHGGHGSHPLTIGGGASGKW' A
#
# COMPACT_ATOMS: atom_id res chain seq x y z
N MET A 1 34.78 17.78 -23.49
CA MET A 1 33.66 17.53 -24.44
C MET A 1 33.01 16.16 -24.25
N VAL A 2 33.78 15.07 -24.17
CA VAL A 2 33.24 13.69 -24.06
C VAL A 2 32.36 13.43 -22.81
N ILE A 3 32.55 14.16 -21.71
CA ILE A 3 31.75 14.02 -20.48
C ILE A 3 30.50 14.92 -20.46
N LEU A 4 30.54 16.05 -21.18
CA LEU A 4 29.42 17.00 -21.22
C LEU A 4 28.23 16.46 -22.00
N VAL A 5 28.48 15.71 -23.06
CA VAL A 5 27.44 15.07 -23.87
C VAL A 5 26.62 14.04 -23.07
N PRO A 6 27.22 13.04 -22.39
CA PRO A 6 26.46 12.08 -21.61
C PRO A 6 25.76 12.71 -20.40
N LEU A 7 26.39 13.69 -19.73
CA LEU A 7 25.73 14.42 -18.63
C LEU A 7 24.54 15.26 -19.13
N GLY A 8 24.71 15.99 -20.22
CA GLY A 8 23.64 16.79 -20.82
C GLY A 8 22.47 15.92 -21.29
N LEU A 9 22.78 14.81 -21.96
CA LEU A 9 21.77 13.85 -22.40
C LEU A 9 21.01 13.25 -21.22
N THR A 10 21.72 12.85 -20.16
CA THR A 10 21.11 12.29 -18.95
C THR A 10 20.18 13.29 -18.27
N ALA A 11 20.63 14.55 -18.14
CA ALA A 11 19.82 15.61 -17.54
C ALA A 11 18.53 15.89 -18.34
N VAL A 12 18.63 15.94 -19.66
CA VAL A 12 17.47 16.14 -20.54
C VAL A 12 16.50 14.96 -20.44
N LEU A 13 17.00 13.73 -20.51
CA LEU A 13 16.15 12.53 -20.40
C LEU A 13 15.48 12.44 -19.03
N ALA A 14 16.22 12.67 -17.95
CA ALA A 14 15.70 12.71 -16.58
C ALA A 14 14.55 13.73 -16.45
N ALA A 15 14.74 14.94 -16.96
CA ALA A 15 13.72 15.98 -16.94
C ALA A 15 12.47 15.60 -17.75
N LEU A 16 12.63 14.94 -18.91
CA LEU A 16 11.50 14.51 -19.73
C LEU A 16 10.74 13.33 -19.12
N ILE A 17 11.45 12.37 -18.52
CA ILE A 17 10.86 11.15 -17.97
C ILE A 17 10.15 11.43 -16.64
N TRP A 18 10.80 12.12 -15.70
CA TRP A 18 10.28 12.31 -14.34
C TRP A 18 9.33 13.51 -14.16
N ARG A 19 9.12 14.31 -15.22
CA ARG A 19 8.15 15.42 -15.15
C ARG A 19 6.70 14.94 -15.11
N ARG A 20 6.41 13.72 -15.54
CA ARG A 20 5.04 13.19 -15.56
C ARG A 20 4.69 12.62 -14.19
N LYS A 21 3.45 12.86 -13.75
CA LYS A 21 2.91 12.18 -12.57
C LYS A 21 2.93 10.68 -12.83
N GLY A 22 3.50 9.92 -11.91
CA GLY A 22 3.57 8.46 -12.01
C GLY A 22 2.19 7.82 -11.95
N PRO A 23 2.09 6.51 -12.25
CA PRO A 23 0.84 5.76 -12.23
C PRO A 23 0.27 5.55 -10.82
N HIS A 24 1.02 5.90 -9.78
CA HIS A 24 0.56 5.79 -8.40
C HIS A 24 -0.62 6.73 -8.15
N PRO A 25 -1.73 6.24 -7.55
CA PRO A 25 -2.89 7.07 -7.25
C PRO A 25 -2.51 8.20 -6.27
N ALA A 26 -3.37 9.23 -6.21
CA ALA A 26 -3.20 10.26 -5.21
C ALA A 26 -3.45 9.68 -3.80
N THR A 27 -2.72 10.18 -2.80
CA THR A 27 -2.97 9.86 -1.39
C THR A 27 -4.39 10.26 -1.00
N TYR A 28 -5.06 9.40 -0.24
CA TYR A 28 -6.41 9.68 0.28
C TYR A 28 -6.40 10.86 1.25
N GLN A 29 -7.35 11.78 1.06
CA GLN A 29 -7.53 12.95 1.90
C GLN A 29 -8.71 12.73 2.85
N ILE A 30 -8.49 12.91 4.16
CA ILE A 30 -9.51 12.64 5.19
C ILE A 30 -10.78 13.50 5.05
N SER A 31 -10.66 14.70 4.49
CA SER A 31 -11.80 15.59 4.22
C SER A 31 -12.68 15.12 3.06
N GLU A 32 -12.16 14.23 2.21
CA GLU A 32 -12.90 13.66 1.09
C GLU A 32 -13.64 12.39 1.51
N LYS A 33 -14.65 12.00 0.74
CA LYS A 33 -15.37 10.75 0.97
C LYS A 33 -14.56 9.57 0.44
N TRP A 34 -14.56 8.46 1.18
CA TRP A 34 -13.99 7.19 0.70
C TRP A 34 -14.74 6.67 -0.53
N THR A 35 -14.04 6.60 -1.67
CA THR A 35 -14.57 6.14 -2.96
C THR A 35 -13.96 4.82 -3.42
N HIS A 36 -12.93 4.34 -2.73
CA HIS A 36 -12.27 3.07 -3.04
C HIS A 36 -13.07 1.89 -2.49
N GLU A 37 -12.80 0.70 -3.00
CA GLU A 37 -13.39 -0.55 -2.48
C GLU A 37 -12.96 -0.81 -1.02
N PRO A 38 -13.73 -1.58 -0.24
CA PRO A 38 -13.37 -1.98 1.12
C PRO A 38 -12.01 -2.70 1.15
N ILE A 39 -11.16 -2.34 2.12
CA ILE A 39 -9.82 -2.90 2.28
C ILE A 39 -9.72 -3.65 3.61
N LEU A 40 -9.26 -4.90 3.54
CA LEU A 40 -8.88 -5.71 4.70
C LEU A 40 -7.40 -6.08 4.55
N TRP A 41 -6.56 -5.61 5.48
CA TRP A 41 -5.16 -6.02 5.58
C TRP A 41 -5.00 -6.97 6.75
N ALA A 42 -5.09 -8.28 6.46
CA ALA A 42 -4.80 -9.31 7.44
C ALA A 42 -3.29 -9.38 7.71
N SER A 43 -2.93 -9.72 8.95
CA SER A 43 -1.55 -10.09 9.30
C SER A 43 -1.30 -11.52 8.86
N ASP A 44 -0.13 -11.77 8.26
CA ASP A 44 0.34 -13.12 7.96
C ASP A 44 0.84 -13.86 9.23
N GLU A 45 1.05 -13.14 10.32
CA GLU A 45 1.57 -13.71 11.57
C GLU A 45 0.42 -14.10 12.54
N PRO A 46 0.47 -15.29 13.15
CA PRO A 46 1.47 -16.35 12.95
C PRO A 46 1.23 -17.23 11.72
N ALA A 47 2.31 -17.46 10.96
CA ALA A 47 2.25 -18.15 9.67
C ALA A 47 1.73 -19.60 9.75
N ASP A 48 2.04 -20.32 10.84
CA ASP A 48 1.36 -21.54 11.29
C ASP A 48 1.93 -21.94 12.67
N HIS A 49 1.10 -22.09 13.69
CA HIS A 49 1.51 -22.76 14.94
C HIS A 49 1.09 -24.22 14.84
N GLY A 50 2.06 -25.07 14.51
CA GLY A 50 1.86 -26.51 14.38
C GLY A 50 1.17 -27.15 15.59
N HIS A 51 0.28 -28.09 15.26
CA HIS A 51 -0.44 -29.07 16.08
C HIS A 51 -1.82 -28.68 16.66
N GLY A 52 -2.89 -29.09 15.94
CA GLY A 52 -4.12 -29.60 16.58
C GLY A 52 -5.45 -29.38 15.85
N GLY A 53 -5.89 -30.36 15.05
CA GLY A 53 -7.29 -30.86 15.11
C GLY A 53 -8.42 -30.11 14.38
N HIS A 54 -8.91 -30.73 13.29
CA HIS A 54 -10.30 -30.80 12.82
C HIS A 54 -11.28 -29.61 13.02
N GLY A 55 -11.47 -28.82 11.96
CA GLY A 55 -12.74 -28.87 11.19
C GLY A 55 -13.98 -28.12 11.68
N SER A 56 -14.05 -27.59 12.90
CA SER A 56 -15.15 -26.68 13.29
C SER A 56 -14.83 -25.91 14.56
N HIS A 57 -14.09 -24.81 14.45
CA HIS A 57 -14.02 -23.83 15.53
C HIS A 57 -15.35 -23.06 15.55
N PRO A 58 -16.14 -23.11 16.64
CA PRO A 58 -17.34 -22.28 16.76
C PRO A 58 -16.94 -20.80 16.71
N LEU A 59 -17.58 -20.02 15.83
CA LEU A 59 -17.43 -18.56 15.80
C LEU A 59 -17.92 -18.01 17.14
N THR A 60 -16.96 -17.69 18.02
CA THR A 60 -17.23 -17.05 19.30
C THR A 60 -16.92 -15.56 19.15
N ILE A 61 -17.87 -14.71 19.50
CA ILE A 61 -17.68 -13.25 19.47
C ILE A 61 -16.88 -12.85 20.71
N GLY A 62 -15.76 -12.14 20.50
CA GLY A 62 -14.92 -11.59 21.56
C GLY A 62 -15.43 -10.24 22.10
N GLY A 63 -14.50 -9.39 22.56
CA GLY A 63 -14.80 -8.02 23.02
C GLY A 63 -14.88 -6.99 21.88
N GLY A 64 -15.37 -5.79 22.19
CA GLY A 64 -15.47 -4.68 21.23
C GLY A 64 -15.07 -3.33 21.83
N ALA A 65 -14.49 -2.45 21.01
CA ALA A 65 -14.15 -1.08 21.35
C ALA A 65 -14.65 -0.13 20.25
N SER A 66 -15.10 1.06 20.62
CA SER A 66 -15.62 2.07 19.68
C SER A 66 -15.24 3.48 20.14
N GLY A 67 -15.00 4.36 19.18
CA GLY A 67 -14.62 5.75 19.39
C GLY A 67 -14.96 6.61 18.18
N LYS A 68 -15.01 7.93 18.39
CA LYS A 68 -15.15 8.92 17.33
C LYS A 68 -13.84 9.69 17.24
N TRP A 69 -13.46 10.00 16.02
CA TRP A 69 -12.31 10.83 15.70
C TRP A 69 -12.71 12.30 15.84
#